data_AF-A0A3B8TXX8-F1
#
_entry.id   AF-A0A3B8TXX8-F1
#
_cell.length_a   1.000
_cell.length_b   1.000
_cell.length_c   1.000
_cell.angle_alpha   90.00
_cell.angle_beta   90.00
_cell.angle_gamma   90.00
#
_symmetry.space_group_name_H-M   'P 1'
#
loop_
_entity.id
_entity.type
_entity.pdbx_description
1 polymer ?
#
loop_
_entity_poly.entity_id
_entity_poly.type
_entity_poly.pdbx_seq_one_letter_code
_entity_poly.pdbx_strand_id
1 'polypeptide(L)'
;MEEGTHSTHLRPVLDMKGRKLTMLDLCSIDSLGNKRFKLKGFLSKAHQQGKTTLISVGGNRSNHLHALAHIGHEVNMTTIGIVRGEERSTPTLDDCKAK
;
A
#
# COMPACT_ATOMS: atom_id res chain seq x y z
N MET A 1 -10.47 -11.21 -19.46
CA MET A 1 -9.80 -11.41 -18.15
C MET A 1 -8.73 -12.45 -18.39
N GLU A 2 -7.48 -12.05 -18.59
CA GLU A 2 -6.38 -12.99 -18.78
C GLU A 2 -6.03 -13.64 -17.43
N GLU A 3 -5.92 -14.97 -17.43
CA GLU A 3 -5.50 -15.73 -16.25
C GLU A 3 -4.00 -15.47 -16.00
N GLY A 4 -3.72 -14.51 -15.12
CA GLY A 4 -2.36 -14.18 -14.70
C GLY A 4 -1.62 -15.41 -14.19
N THR A 5 -0.53 -15.79 -14.85
CA THR A 5 0.24 -17.00 -14.57
C THR A 5 1.21 -16.80 -13.40
N HIS A 6 0.77 -16.25 -12.27
CA HIS A 6 1.60 -16.15 -11.07
C HIS A 6 1.74 -17.52 -10.40
N SER A 7 2.88 -18.19 -10.61
CA SER A 7 3.23 -19.44 -9.96
C SER A 7 3.26 -19.25 -8.45
N THR A 8 2.20 -19.69 -7.76
CA THR A 8 2.21 -19.82 -6.30
C THR A 8 2.52 -21.27 -5.96
N HIS A 9 3.25 -21.49 -4.86
CA HIS A 9 3.51 -22.85 -4.34
C HIS A 9 2.23 -23.65 -4.04
N LEU A 10 1.07 -23.00 -4.04
CA LEU A 10 -0.24 -23.60 -3.80
C LEU A 10 -0.88 -24.19 -5.07
N ARG A 11 -0.48 -23.76 -6.28
CA ARG A 11 -1.08 -24.26 -7.53
C ARG A 11 -1.05 -25.79 -7.65
N PRO A 12 0.09 -26.48 -7.42
CA PRO A 12 0.12 -27.94 -7.49
C PRO A 12 -0.87 -28.60 -6.53
N VAL A 13 -1.02 -28.07 -5.31
CA VAL A 13 -1.93 -28.62 -4.29
C VAL A 13 -3.39 -28.40 -4.67
N LEU A 14 -3.71 -27.26 -5.28
CA LEU A 14 -5.07 -26.92 -5.71
C LEU A 14 -5.49 -27.75 -6.91
N ASP A 15 -4.58 -27.94 -7.88
CA ASP A 15 -4.80 -28.76 -9.06
C ASP A 15 -5.01 -30.24 -8.69
N MET A 16 -4.20 -30.78 -7.77
CA MET A 16 -4.38 -32.14 -7.22
C MET A 16 -5.74 -32.35 -6.55
N LYS A 17 -6.35 -31.29 -6.02
CA LYS A 17 -7.68 -31.33 -5.38
C LYS A 17 -8.82 -30.91 -6.33
N GLY A 18 -8.54 -30.68 -7.61
CA GLY A 18 -9.52 -30.21 -8.59
C GLY A 18 -10.11 -28.84 -8.26
N ARG A 19 -9.35 -27.96 -7.58
CA ARG A 19 -9.80 -26.63 -7.15
C ARG A 19 -9.11 -25.55 -7.97
N LYS A 20 -9.86 -24.53 -8.38
CA LYS A 20 -9.35 -23.35 -9.08
C LYS A 20 -9.18 -22.19 -8.11
N LEU A 21 -8.03 -21.51 -8.17
CA LEU A 21 -7.76 -20.26 -7.45
C LEU A 21 -7.45 -19.16 -8.47
N THR A 22 -8.22 -18.09 -8.41
CA THR A 22 -7.91 -16.85 -9.14
C THR A 22 -7.45 -15.81 -8.14
N MET A 23 -6.37 -15.09 -8.46
CA MET A 23 -5.83 -14.02 -7.63
C MET A 23 -5.73 -12.75 -8.46
N LEU A 24 -6.22 -11.64 -7.89
CA LEU A 24 -6.00 -10.32 -8.45
C LEU A 24 -4.66 -9.80 -7.93
N ASP A 25 -3.67 -9.69 -8.81
CA ASP A 25 -2.41 -9.03 -8.49
C ASP A 25 -2.56 -7.52 -8.64
N LEU A 26 -2.63 -6.80 -7.51
CA LEU A 26 -2.70 -5.34 -7.52
C LEU A 26 -1.33 -4.69 -7.69
N CYS A 27 -0.24 -5.42 -7.43
CA CYS A 27 1.12 -4.89 -7.55
C CYS A 27 1.54 -4.74 -9.02
N SER A 28 0.95 -5.53 -9.93
CA SER A 28 1.15 -5.38 -11.38
C SER A 28 0.46 -4.16 -11.98
N ILE A 29 -0.53 -3.61 -11.26
CA ILE A 29 -1.30 -2.42 -11.67
C ILE A 29 -0.70 -1.16 -11.04
N ASP A 30 -0.27 -1.24 -9.79
CA ASP A 30 0.23 -0.11 -9.02
C ASP A 30 1.32 -0.55 -8.04
N SER A 31 2.46 0.16 -8.02
CA SER A 31 3.60 -0.18 -7.15
C SER A 31 3.29 -0.07 -5.65
N LEU A 32 2.22 0.62 -5.25
CA LEU A 32 1.73 0.69 -3.86
C LEU A 32 0.72 -0.43 -3.53
N GLY A 33 0.35 -1.24 -4.52
CA GLY A 33 -0.55 -2.37 -4.41
C GLY A 33 -1.90 -2.00 -3.78
N ASN A 34 -2.36 -2.81 -2.82
CA ASN A 34 -3.68 -2.61 -2.20
C ASN A 34 -3.82 -1.30 -1.40
N LYS A 35 -2.73 -0.60 -1.09
CA LYS A 35 -2.77 0.58 -0.23
C LYS A 35 -3.39 1.78 -0.94
N ARG A 36 -3.13 1.97 -2.23
CA ARG A 36 -3.76 3.05 -3.01
C ARG A 36 -5.28 2.91 -3.02
N PHE A 37 -5.78 1.70 -3.25
CA PHE A 37 -7.22 1.40 -3.24
C PHE A 37 -7.87 1.71 -1.88
N LYS A 38 -7.19 1.37 -0.78
CA LYS A 38 -7.66 1.67 0.57
C LYS A 38 -7.67 3.17 0.88
N LEU A 39 -6.69 3.93 0.37
CA LEU A 39 -6.55 5.36 0.65
C LEU A 39 -7.50 6.23 -0.19
N LYS A 40 -7.90 5.79 -1.39
CA LYS A 40 -8.74 6.57 -2.33
C LYS A 40 -9.96 7.22 -1.67
N GLY A 41 -10.70 6.47 -0.86
CA GLY A 41 -11.90 7.00 -0.17
C GLY A 41 -11.57 8.07 0.87
N PHE A 42 -10.50 7.88 1.63
CA PHE A 42 -10.05 8.84 2.64
C PHE A 42 -9.49 10.12 2.03
N LEU A 43 -8.76 10.02 0.92
CA LEU A 43 -8.25 11.19 0.18
C LEU A 43 -9.40 12.04 -0.36
N SER A 44 -10.38 11.40 -0.99
CA SER A 44 -11.58 12.09 -1.50
C SER A 44 -12.32 12.81 -0.37
N LYS A 45 -12.51 12.14 0.78
CA LYS A 45 -13.12 12.76 1.95
C LYS A 45 -12.30 13.92 2.52
N ALA A 46 -10.98 13.76 2.62
CA ALA A 46 -10.08 14.80 3.11
C ALA A 46 -10.13 16.04 2.21
N HIS A 47 -10.12 15.84 0.89
CA HIS A 47 -10.25 16.90 -0.11
C HIS A 47 -11.60 17.63 0.00
N GLN A 48 -12.71 16.89 0.10
CA GLN A 48 -14.05 17.47 0.29
C GLN A 48 -14.16 18.28 1.59
N GLN A 49 -13.42 17.90 2.62
CA GLN A 49 -13.38 18.60 3.91
C GLN A 49 -12.35 19.73 3.96
N GLY A 50 -11.70 20.06 2.82
CA GLY A 50 -10.66 21.09 2.75
C GLY A 50 -9.44 20.80 3.63
N LYS A 51 -9.16 19.52 3.91
CA LYS A 51 -7.98 19.13 4.69
C LYS A 51 -6.74 19.20 3.81
N THR A 52 -5.63 19.62 4.40
CA THR A 52 -4.32 19.72 3.74
C THR A 52 -3.30 18.72 4.28
N THR A 53 -3.63 18.05 5.39
CA THR A 53 -2.73 17.13 6.09
C THR A 53 -3.40 15.77 6.29
N LEU A 54 -2.65 14.71 6.04
CA LEU A 54 -3.01 13.33 6.32
C LEU A 54 -2.13 12.80 7.46
N ILE A 55 -2.71 11.99 8.34
CA ILE A 55 -1.98 11.35 9.42
C ILE A 55 -2.31 9.86 9.47
N SER A 56 -1.31 9.03 9.73
CA SER A 56 -1.52 7.60 9.99
C SER A 56 -0.44 7.02 10.89
N VAL A 57 -0.63 5.78 11.31
CA VAL A 57 0.21 5.03 12.25
C VAL A 57 0.75 3.76 11.59
N GLY A 58 1.94 3.32 12.00
CA GLY A 58 2.54 2.10 11.47
C GLY A 58 3.78 1.63 12.22
N GLY A 59 4.42 0.58 11.69
CA GLY A 59 5.75 0.13 12.12
C GLY A 59 6.85 0.62 11.18
N ASN A 60 8.10 0.29 11.50
CA ASN A 60 9.30 0.72 10.76
C ASN A 60 9.47 0.11 9.35
N ARG A 61 8.59 -0.80 8.92
CA ARG A 61 8.52 -1.34 7.55
C ARG A 61 7.08 -1.27 7.01
N SER A 62 6.36 -0.20 7.35
CA SER A 62 4.94 -0.06 7.02
C SER A 62 4.72 0.34 5.57
N ASN A 63 4.27 -0.61 4.74
CA ASN A 63 3.80 -0.32 3.38
C ASN A 63 2.66 0.70 3.35
N HIS A 64 1.89 0.82 4.45
CA HIS A 64 0.84 1.84 4.54
C HIS A 64 1.40 3.25 4.72
N LEU A 65 2.41 3.43 5.58
CA LEU A 65 3.06 4.74 5.75
C LEU A 65 3.79 5.14 4.47
N HIS A 66 4.45 4.18 3.83
CA HIS A 66 5.10 4.39 2.53
C HIS A 66 4.11 4.85 1.45
N ALA A 67 2.98 4.16 1.31
CA ALA A 67 1.94 4.56 0.38
C ALA A 67 1.30 5.91 0.74
N LEU A 68 1.12 6.22 2.03
CA LEU A 68 0.58 7.49 2.48
C LEU A 68 1.52 8.64 2.10
N ALA A 69 2.82 8.53 2.40
CA ALA A 69 3.83 9.53 2.08
C ALA A 69 3.91 9.77 0.56
N HIS A 70 3.96 8.69 -0.22
CA HIS A 70 4.00 8.77 -1.68
C HIS A 70 2.78 9.49 -2.26
N ILE A 71 1.58 9.07 -1.85
CA ILE A 71 0.34 9.65 -2.37
C ILE A 71 0.16 11.08 -1.89
N GLY A 72 0.48 11.39 -0.63
CA GLY A 72 0.40 12.74 -0.10
C GLY A 72 1.27 13.71 -0.90
N HIS A 73 2.50 13.31 -1.20
CA HIS A 73 3.38 14.07 -2.09
C HIS A 73 2.79 14.22 -3.50
N GLU A 74 2.27 13.15 -4.12
CA GLU A 74 1.60 13.21 -5.44
C GLU A 74 0.43 14.22 -5.48
N VAL A 75 -0.36 14.31 -4.40
CA VAL A 75 -1.54 15.18 -4.33
C VAL A 75 -1.31 16.51 -3.59
N ASN A 76 -0.06 16.87 -3.31
CA ASN A 76 0.32 18.08 -2.59
C ASN A 76 -0.34 18.22 -1.19
N MET A 77 -0.49 17.11 -0.48
CA MET A 77 -0.94 17.07 0.91
C MET A 77 0.22 16.75 1.85
N THR A 78 0.31 17.45 2.97
CA THR A 78 1.28 17.14 4.02
C THR A 78 0.95 15.78 4.64
N THR A 79 1.96 14.95 4.93
CA THR A 79 1.75 13.64 5.58
C THR A 79 2.52 13.53 6.88
N ILE A 80 1.86 12.98 7.90
CA ILE A 80 2.47 12.70 9.21
C ILE A 80 2.36 11.19 9.46
N GLY A 81 3.52 10.54 9.65
CA GLY A 81 3.60 9.12 9.98
C GLY A 81 4.03 8.91 11.43
N ILE A 82 3.15 8.33 12.25
CA ILE A 82 3.50 7.92 13.61
C ILE A 82 4.06 6.49 13.56
N VAL A 83 5.37 6.35 13.76
CA VAL A 83 6.07 5.07 13.77
C VAL A 83 6.20 4.55 15.21
N ARG A 84 5.77 3.32 15.45
CA ARG A 84 5.90 2.67 16.76
C ARG A 84 7.30 2.09 16.96
N GLY A 85 7.80 2.16 18.19
CA GLY A 85 9.08 1.60 18.60
C GLY A 85 10.20 2.63 18.60
N GLU A 86 11.44 2.15 18.72
CA GLU A 86 12.64 2.98 18.70
C GLU A 86 12.91 3.56 17.31
N GLU A 87 13.55 4.72 17.27
CA GLU A 87 14.00 5.31 16.02
C GLU A 87 15.05 4.42 15.34
N ARG A 88 14.75 4.01 14.11
CA ARG A 88 15.63 3.19 13.27
C ARG A 88 15.51 3.64 11.83
N SER A 89 16.64 3.74 11.14
CA SER A 89 16.63 3.85 9.68
C SER A 89 16.27 2.50 9.07
N THR A 90 15.34 2.54 8.13
CA THR A 90 14.97 1.41 7.28
C THR A 90 14.71 1.95 5.88
N PRO A 91 14.91 1.16 4.82
CA PRO A 91 14.62 1.63 3.46
C PRO A 91 13.20 2.21 3.33
N THR A 92 12.21 1.59 3.97
CA THR A 92 10.82 2.07 3.97
C THR A 92 10.67 3.45 4.61
N LEU A 93 11.31 3.69 5.77
CA LEU A 93 11.19 4.99 6.44
C LEU A 93 12.03 6.06 5.76
N ASP A 94 13.17 5.69 5.19
CA ASP A 94 14.02 6.61 4.44
C ASP A 94 13.31 7.05 3.15
N ASP A 95 12.64 6.12 2.45
CA ASP A 95 11.76 6.44 1.32
C ASP A 95 10.59 7.33 1.74
N CYS A 96 9.96 7.09 2.90
CA CYS A 96 8.92 7.97 3.42
C CYS A 96 9.42 9.40 3.67
N LYS A 97 10.62 9.56 4.23
CA LYS A 97 11.23 10.85 4.55
C LYS A 97 11.66 11.64 3.30
N ALA A 98 11.86 10.96 2.17
CA ALA A 98 12.22 11.56 0.90
C ALA A 98 11.01 12.06 0.07
N LYS A 99 9.80 11.95 0.60
CA LYS A 99 8.55 12.47 0.03
C LYS A 99 8.05 13.65 0.84
#